data_AF-A0A2M8BIR4-F1
#
_entry.id   AF-A0A2M8BIR4-F1
#
_cell.length_a   1.000
_cell.length_b   1.000
_cell.length_c   1.000
_cell.angle_alpha   90.00
_cell.angle_beta   90.00
_cell.angle_gamma   90.00
#
_symmetry.space_group_name_H-M   'P 1'
#
loop_
_entity.id
_entity.type
_entity.pdbx_description
1 polymer ?
#
loop_
_entity_poly.entity_id
_entity_poly.type
_entity_poly.pdbx_seq_one_letter_code
_entity_poly.pdbx_strand_id
1 'polypeptide(L)'
;MSTCRKPTPKKSKTTKAAEPRLSRTRRPSDLPTADWQTALRRQFGREQSFGLKNLGTEPVFSDFAVSNPATHSNYRVAIRGADLGQNFCTCPDFATNDLGTCKHIEFTLAKLQTKRGGKATLKHGFEPNYSEIWLDYAGQRQVRLRLGADCPDAVRMQAQELFDVSAQWALRPERFSGLQALLQAAQEVGHDLRCYDDVWQFVAGQLDAQQRDTLLSKAYPKGADDKALNKLLKTKLYPYQAQGALFAARAGRCLIGDEMGLGKTIQAIAAAELLARHFGVQRVLVVCPTSLKHQWKNEFARFTERPAQVIYGLRSKRQTQYQDEVFCKITH
;
A
#
# COMPACT_ATOMS: atom_id res chain seq x y z
N MET A 1 74.57 -17.46 -23.64
CA MET A 1 73.28 -18.14 -23.41
C MET A 1 72.33 -17.14 -22.78
N SER A 2 71.56 -16.40 -23.60
CA SER A 2 70.58 -15.41 -23.13
C SER A 2 69.19 -16.01 -23.21
N THR A 3 68.51 -16.14 -22.07
CA THR A 3 67.16 -16.68 -21.96
C THR A 3 66.13 -15.58 -22.19
N CYS A 4 65.39 -15.71 -23.31
CA CYS A 4 64.32 -14.80 -23.70
C CYS A 4 63.02 -15.17 -22.94
N ARG A 5 62.55 -14.32 -22.01
CA ARG A 5 61.25 -14.50 -21.32
C ARG A 5 60.11 -14.08 -22.24
N LYS A 6 59.23 -15.02 -22.60
CA LYS A 6 57.97 -14.75 -23.31
C LYS A 6 56.99 -13.98 -22.40
N PRO A 7 56.29 -12.94 -22.91
CA PRO A 7 55.29 -12.24 -22.13
C PRO A 7 53.97 -13.03 -22.06
N THR A 8 53.42 -13.18 -20.85
CA THR A 8 52.09 -13.75 -20.59
C THR A 8 50.98 -12.88 -21.16
N PRO A 9 49.90 -13.47 -21.75
CA PRO A 9 48.81 -12.71 -22.31
C PRO A 9 47.99 -12.04 -21.21
N LYS A 10 47.80 -10.72 -21.32
CA LYS A 10 46.89 -9.93 -20.46
C LYS A 10 45.46 -10.43 -20.67
N LYS A 11 44.84 -10.97 -19.62
CA LYS A 11 43.39 -11.23 -19.59
C LYS A 11 42.66 -9.91 -19.79
N SER A 12 41.90 -9.79 -20.88
CA SER A 12 40.99 -8.68 -21.12
C SER A 12 39.92 -8.67 -20.04
N LYS A 13 39.78 -7.55 -19.32
CA LYS A 13 38.61 -7.31 -18.48
C LYS A 13 37.43 -7.11 -19.41
N THR A 14 36.52 -8.07 -19.46
CA THR A 14 35.19 -7.88 -20.04
C THR A 14 34.46 -6.82 -19.21
N THR A 15 34.46 -5.59 -19.71
CA THR A 15 33.57 -4.53 -19.26
C THR A 15 32.14 -5.02 -19.46
N LYS A 16 31.40 -5.20 -18.36
CA LYS A 16 29.94 -5.42 -18.42
C LYS A 16 29.34 -4.32 -19.31
N ALA A 17 28.63 -4.70 -20.36
CA ALA A 17 27.89 -3.77 -21.20
C ALA A 17 26.98 -2.90 -20.33
N ALA A 18 26.99 -1.59 -20.54
CA ALA A 18 26.11 -0.67 -19.84
C ALA A 18 24.66 -1.06 -20.14
N GLU A 19 23.80 -1.11 -19.10
CA GLU A 19 22.37 -1.36 -19.27
C GLU A 19 21.79 -0.34 -20.27
N PRO A 20 21.02 -0.77 -21.29
CA PRO A 20 20.50 0.13 -22.32
C PRO A 20 19.57 1.18 -21.69
N ARG A 21 19.74 2.44 -22.12
CA ARG A 21 18.94 3.56 -21.61
C ARG A 21 17.49 3.42 -22.06
N LEU A 22 16.56 3.34 -21.10
CA LEU A 22 15.15 3.14 -21.36
C LEU A 22 14.44 4.48 -21.59
N SER A 23 13.49 4.47 -22.54
CA SER A 23 12.59 5.61 -22.79
C SER A 23 11.53 5.72 -21.71
N ARG A 24 11.17 6.96 -21.35
CA ARG A 24 10.06 7.27 -20.42
C ARG A 24 8.68 7.14 -21.06
N THR A 25 8.61 7.38 -22.36
CA THR A 25 7.33 7.51 -23.10
C THR A 25 6.99 6.27 -23.90
N ARG A 26 7.99 5.45 -24.24
CA ARG A 26 7.81 4.22 -25.01
C ARG A 26 8.30 3.02 -24.22
N ARG A 27 7.36 2.14 -23.86
CA ARG A 27 7.64 0.83 -23.29
C ARG A 27 8.23 -0.09 -24.37
N PRO A 28 9.35 -0.80 -24.11
CA PRO A 28 9.84 -1.87 -24.98
C PRO A 28 8.81 -3.01 -25.09
N SER A 29 8.66 -3.61 -26.27
CA SER A 29 7.66 -4.67 -26.50
C SER A 29 7.97 -5.97 -25.76
N ASP A 30 9.24 -6.20 -25.46
CA ASP A 30 9.81 -7.37 -24.78
C ASP A 30 9.79 -7.26 -23.25
N LEU A 31 9.38 -6.10 -22.69
CA LEU A 31 9.46 -5.84 -21.26
C LEU A 31 8.06 -5.66 -20.63
N PRO A 32 7.71 -6.45 -19.60
CA PRO A 32 6.51 -6.22 -18.80
C PRO A 32 6.47 -4.80 -18.23
N THR A 33 5.25 -4.27 -18.05
CA THR A 33 5.07 -2.88 -17.59
C THR A 33 5.72 -2.63 -16.23
N ALA A 34 5.59 -3.56 -15.27
CA ALA A 34 6.19 -3.44 -13.96
C ALA A 34 7.73 -3.40 -14.04
N ASP A 35 8.34 -4.30 -14.81
CA ASP A 35 9.80 -4.37 -14.98
C ASP A 35 10.34 -3.11 -15.66
N TRP A 36 9.65 -2.60 -16.68
CA TRP A 36 9.99 -1.34 -17.32
C TRP A 36 9.92 -0.16 -16.34
N GLN A 37 8.86 -0.07 -15.54
CA GLN A 37 8.68 0.99 -14.56
C GLN A 37 9.69 0.94 -13.41
N THR A 38 10.06 -0.26 -12.97
CA THR A 38 11.14 -0.50 -12.00
C THR A 38 12.49 -0.09 -12.57
N ALA A 39 12.81 -0.52 -13.80
CA ALA A 39 14.05 -0.17 -14.46
C ALA A 39 14.19 1.34 -14.71
N LEU A 40 13.09 2.03 -15.06
CA LEU A 40 13.08 3.49 -15.15
C LEU A 40 13.40 4.14 -13.80
N ARG A 41 12.80 3.71 -12.69
CA ARG A 41 13.11 4.24 -11.35
C ARG A 41 14.57 4.03 -10.97
N ARG A 42 15.13 2.87 -11.31
CA ARG A 42 16.55 2.56 -11.15
C ARG A 42 17.45 3.49 -11.95
N GLN A 43 17.15 3.68 -13.22
CA GLN A 43 17.88 4.59 -14.11
C GLN A 43 17.80 6.03 -13.59
N PHE A 44 16.59 6.55 -13.36
CA PHE A 44 16.39 7.92 -12.89
C PHE A 44 17.00 8.15 -11.53
N GLY A 45 16.80 7.24 -10.58
CA GLY A 45 17.34 7.33 -9.22
C GLY A 45 18.87 7.49 -9.21
N ARG A 46 19.57 6.71 -10.05
CA ARG A 46 21.04 6.80 -10.20
C ARG A 46 21.52 8.14 -10.76
N GLU A 47 20.71 8.79 -11.59
CA GLU A 47 21.02 10.09 -12.20
C GLU A 47 20.69 11.28 -11.28
N GLN A 48 19.97 11.09 -10.16
CA GLN A 48 19.58 12.18 -9.27
C GLN A 48 20.74 12.73 -8.42
N SER A 49 20.71 14.03 -8.17
CA SER A 49 21.62 14.77 -7.29
C SER A 49 21.00 15.03 -5.90
N PHE A 50 20.40 14.01 -5.29
CA PHE A 50 19.82 14.14 -3.96
C PHE A 50 20.89 14.23 -2.86
N GLY A 51 20.54 14.87 -1.74
CA GLY A 51 21.29 14.76 -0.49
C GLY A 51 20.99 13.45 0.22
N LEU A 52 21.98 12.89 0.90
CA LEU A 52 21.84 11.64 1.67
C LEU A 52 22.46 11.81 3.05
N LYS A 53 21.66 11.67 4.10
CA LYS A 53 22.12 11.67 5.49
C LYS A 53 21.73 10.36 6.16
N ASN A 54 22.68 9.65 6.77
CA ASN A 54 22.38 8.48 7.59
C ASN A 54 21.75 8.94 8.91
N LEU A 55 20.64 8.32 9.30
CA LEU A 55 19.90 8.59 10.54
C LEU A 55 20.19 7.53 11.61
N GLY A 56 20.65 6.35 11.21
CA GLY A 56 21.05 5.28 12.11
C GLY A 56 22.58 5.14 12.26
N THR A 57 22.99 4.12 13.01
CA THR A 57 24.39 3.80 13.29
C THR A 57 25.03 2.95 12.20
N GLU A 58 24.25 2.06 11.58
CA GLU A 58 24.75 1.13 10.58
C GLU A 58 25.05 1.84 9.24
N PRO A 59 26.17 1.51 8.57
CA PRO A 59 26.59 2.25 7.38
C PRO A 59 25.77 1.94 6.12
N VAL A 60 25.13 0.77 6.06
CA VAL A 60 24.40 0.24 4.90
C VAL A 60 22.94 -0.03 5.25
N PHE A 61 22.67 -0.97 6.16
CA PHE A 61 21.31 -1.33 6.54
C PHE A 61 20.80 -0.40 7.64
N SER A 62 20.32 0.77 7.21
CA SER A 62 19.95 1.86 8.10
C SER A 62 18.80 2.68 7.52
N ASP A 63 18.36 3.67 8.28
CA ASP A 63 17.43 4.70 7.84
C ASP A 63 18.20 5.93 7.35
N PHE A 64 17.76 6.49 6.24
CA PHE A 64 18.40 7.62 5.59
C PHE A 64 17.39 8.73 5.33
N ALA A 65 17.79 9.98 5.52
CA ALA A 65 17.08 11.13 5.00
C ALA A 65 17.59 11.44 3.59
N VAL A 66 16.69 11.41 2.62
CA VAL A 66 16.95 11.74 1.21
C VAL A 66 16.28 13.08 0.88
N SER A 67 17.10 14.10 0.64
CA SER A 67 16.62 15.45 0.35
C SER A 67 16.74 15.79 -1.13
N ASN A 68 15.70 16.39 -1.69
CA ASN A 68 15.72 16.92 -3.05
C ASN A 68 16.04 18.41 -3.02
N PRO A 69 17.21 18.87 -3.51
CA PRO A 69 17.57 20.28 -3.48
C PRO A 69 16.66 21.14 -4.36
N ALA A 70 16.05 20.59 -5.41
CA ALA A 70 15.20 21.35 -6.33
C ALA A 70 13.79 21.61 -5.78
N THR A 71 13.24 20.68 -5.00
CA THR A 71 11.88 20.78 -4.45
C THR A 71 11.84 21.00 -2.94
N HIS A 72 13.00 21.06 -2.29
CA HIS A 72 13.17 21.10 -0.82
C HIS A 72 12.44 19.98 -0.06
N SER A 73 11.99 18.93 -0.75
CA SER A 73 11.31 17.80 -0.12
C SER A 73 12.32 16.86 0.54
N ASN A 74 11.94 16.28 1.67
CA ASN A 74 12.76 15.33 2.41
C ASN A 74 11.96 14.07 2.70
N TYR A 75 12.53 12.90 2.41
CA TYR A 75 11.89 11.59 2.61
C TYR A 75 12.79 10.67 3.41
N ARG A 76 12.19 9.85 4.29
CA ARG A 76 12.90 8.78 4.99
C ARG A 76 12.94 7.55 4.09
N VAL A 77 14.12 6.97 3.93
CA VAL A 77 14.37 5.73 3.20
C VAL A 77 15.00 4.71 4.14
N ALA A 78 14.35 3.58 4.37
CA ALA A 78 14.90 2.46 5.14
C ALA A 78 15.47 1.42 4.17
N ILE A 79 16.73 1.05 4.35
CA ILE A 79 17.40 0.02 3.56
C ILE A 79 17.57 -1.23 4.42
N ARG A 80 16.97 -2.35 4.00
CA ARG A 80 17.07 -3.67 4.66
C ARG A 80 17.38 -4.80 3.67
N GLY A 81 17.85 -4.44 2.48
CA GLY A 81 18.26 -5.40 1.46
C GLY A 81 18.44 -4.77 0.09
N ALA A 82 18.80 -5.59 -0.90
CA ALA A 82 19.06 -5.16 -2.26
C ALA A 82 17.86 -5.38 -3.21
N ASP A 83 16.91 -6.21 -2.80
CA ASP A 83 15.79 -6.62 -3.65
C ASP A 83 14.57 -5.71 -3.48
N LEU A 84 13.63 -5.83 -4.42
CA LEU A 84 12.34 -5.15 -4.34
C LEU A 84 11.57 -5.63 -3.11
N GLY A 85 10.83 -4.71 -2.47
CA GLY A 85 9.98 -5.05 -1.33
C GLY A 85 10.69 -5.20 0.02
N GLN A 86 12.03 -5.21 0.04
CA GLN A 86 12.83 -5.24 1.27
C GLN A 86 13.09 -3.84 1.85
N ASN A 87 12.78 -2.78 1.10
CA ASN A 87 13.14 -1.41 1.44
C ASN A 87 11.87 -0.55 1.54
N PHE A 88 11.92 0.51 2.34
CA PHE A 88 10.78 1.40 2.56
C PHE A 88 11.13 2.86 2.23
N CYS A 89 10.16 3.63 1.73
CA CYS A 89 10.31 5.06 1.51
C CYS A 89 9.03 5.82 1.82
N THR A 90 9.13 6.96 2.51
CA THR A 90 7.96 7.81 2.82
C THR A 90 7.45 8.66 1.66
N CYS A 91 8.02 8.51 0.46
CA CYS A 91 7.59 9.32 -0.69
C CYS A 91 6.25 8.83 -1.27
N PRO A 92 5.41 9.74 -1.81
CA PRO A 92 4.11 9.37 -2.39
C PRO A 92 4.21 8.33 -3.53
N ASP A 93 5.24 8.40 -4.38
CA ASP A 93 5.45 7.43 -5.46
C ASP A 93 5.55 5.99 -4.93
N PHE A 94 6.36 5.78 -3.90
CA PHE A 94 6.52 4.45 -3.28
C PHE A 94 5.20 3.92 -2.71
N ALA A 95 4.43 4.78 -2.05
CA ALA A 95 3.19 4.39 -1.39
C ALA A 95 2.07 3.95 -2.36
N THR A 96 2.17 4.24 -3.66
CA THR A 96 1.08 4.02 -4.64
C THR A 96 1.49 3.27 -5.90
N ASN A 97 2.77 2.95 -6.11
CA ASN A 97 3.22 2.37 -7.37
C ASN A 97 3.22 0.83 -7.42
N ASP A 98 3.12 0.16 -6.28
CA ASP A 98 3.12 -1.30 -6.12
C ASP A 98 4.36 -2.00 -6.72
N LEU A 99 5.50 -1.30 -6.85
CA LEU A 99 6.76 -1.84 -7.39
C LEU A 99 7.75 -2.26 -6.30
N GLY A 100 7.49 -1.93 -5.03
CA GLY A 100 8.44 -2.13 -3.93
C GLY A 100 9.74 -1.32 -4.08
N THR A 101 9.76 -0.30 -4.93
CA THR A 101 10.89 0.63 -5.08
C THR A 101 10.43 2.01 -5.57
N CYS A 102 11.30 3.00 -5.43
CA CYS A 102 11.11 4.35 -5.96
C CYS A 102 12.46 4.97 -6.30
N LYS A 103 12.46 6.14 -6.95
CA LYS A 103 13.71 6.84 -7.29
C LYS A 103 14.62 7.12 -6.08
N HIS A 104 14.05 7.30 -4.88
CA HIS A 104 14.83 7.58 -3.66
C HIS A 104 15.51 6.32 -3.10
N ILE A 105 14.82 5.17 -3.16
CA ILE A 105 15.41 3.86 -2.79
C ILE A 105 16.55 3.55 -3.75
N GLU A 106 16.31 3.64 -5.06
CA GLU A 106 17.31 3.34 -6.08
C GLU A 106 18.53 4.27 -6.01
N PHE A 107 18.31 5.57 -5.75
CA PHE A 107 19.37 6.53 -5.47
C PHE A 107 20.20 6.11 -4.24
N THR A 108 19.53 5.74 -3.15
CA THR A 108 20.19 5.35 -1.89
C THR A 108 21.00 4.08 -2.08
N LEU A 109 20.42 3.03 -2.66
CA LEU A 109 21.12 1.78 -2.99
C LEU A 109 22.35 2.04 -3.86
N ALA A 110 22.23 2.89 -4.89
CA ALA A 110 23.36 3.25 -5.75
C ALA A 110 24.48 3.95 -4.96
N LYS A 111 24.16 4.90 -4.07
CA LYS A 111 25.14 5.57 -3.21
C LYS A 111 25.78 4.62 -2.19
N LEU A 112 25.03 3.66 -1.65
CA LEU A 112 25.58 2.67 -0.72
C LEU A 112 26.52 1.70 -1.43
N GLN A 113 26.22 1.31 -2.68
CA GLN A 113 27.09 0.45 -3.49
C GLN A 113 28.43 1.09 -3.87
N THR A 114 28.56 2.42 -3.83
CA THR A 114 29.85 3.10 -4.08
C THR A 114 30.71 3.23 -2.82
N LYS A 115 30.14 3.06 -1.63
CA LYS A 115 30.90 3.06 -0.37
C LYS A 115 31.79 1.82 -0.27
N ARG A 116 32.92 1.95 0.43
CA ARG A 116 33.82 0.83 0.75
C ARG A 116 33.04 -0.27 1.47
N GLY A 117 33.07 -1.49 0.94
CA GLY A 117 32.35 -2.65 1.50
C GLY A 117 30.86 -2.74 1.15
N GLY A 118 30.22 -1.66 0.69
CA GLY A 118 28.75 -1.61 0.55
C GLY A 118 28.14 -2.68 -0.37
N LYS A 119 28.78 -2.99 -1.51
CA LYS A 119 28.34 -4.09 -2.39
C LYS A 119 28.42 -5.46 -1.72
N ALA A 120 29.47 -5.70 -0.94
CA ALA A 120 29.65 -6.96 -0.24
C ALA A 120 28.60 -7.10 0.88
N THR A 121 28.36 -6.03 1.64
CA THR A 121 27.34 -5.98 2.70
C THR A 121 25.94 -6.20 2.13
N LEU A 122 25.55 -5.51 1.06
CA LEU A 122 24.25 -5.71 0.40
C LEU A 122 24.07 -7.14 -0.13
N LYS A 123 25.15 -7.76 -0.63
CA LYS A 123 25.14 -9.15 -1.10
C LYS A 123 25.06 -10.16 0.05
N HIS A 124 25.70 -9.87 1.18
CA HIS A 124 25.65 -10.72 2.36
C HIS A 124 24.24 -10.80 2.94
N GLY A 125 23.47 -9.73 2.78
CA GLY A 125 22.09 -9.66 3.26
C GLY A 125 22.00 -9.01 4.63
N PHE A 126 20.77 -8.72 5.03
CA PHE A 126 20.48 -8.08 6.30
C PHE A 126 20.05 -9.13 7.32
N GLU A 127 20.93 -9.42 8.27
CA GLU A 127 20.75 -10.40 9.35
C GLU A 127 20.88 -9.69 10.71
N PRO A 128 19.84 -8.98 11.17
CA PRO A 128 19.84 -8.33 12.47
C PRO A 128 19.75 -9.35 13.61
N ASN A 129 20.15 -8.93 14.82
CA ASN A 129 19.90 -9.70 16.04
C ASN A 129 18.44 -9.60 16.50
N TYR A 130 17.74 -8.55 16.11
CA TYR A 130 16.31 -8.34 16.37
C TYR A 130 15.47 -8.91 15.22
N SER A 131 14.21 -9.25 15.49
CA SER A 131 13.25 -9.63 14.44
C SER A 131 12.44 -8.41 14.00
N GLU A 132 11.98 -8.39 12.75
CA GLU A 132 11.11 -7.31 12.27
C GLU A 132 9.94 -7.80 11.42
N ILE A 133 8.81 -7.11 11.56
CA ILE A 133 7.59 -7.27 10.77
C ILE A 133 7.36 -5.99 9.99
N TRP A 134 7.31 -6.08 8.66
CA TRP A 134 7.14 -4.93 7.77
C TRP A 134 6.07 -5.20 6.70
N LEU A 135 5.62 -4.13 6.06
CA LEU A 135 4.74 -4.22 4.90
C LEU A 135 5.58 -4.22 3.62
N ASP A 136 5.50 -5.31 2.86
CA ASP A 136 6.03 -5.39 1.50
C ASP A 136 5.07 -4.67 0.54
N TYR A 137 5.61 -3.75 -0.27
CA TYR A 137 4.89 -2.96 -1.27
C TYR A 137 5.12 -3.46 -2.70
N ALA A 138 5.86 -4.54 -2.91
CA ALA A 138 6.06 -5.13 -4.23
C ALA A 138 4.84 -5.99 -4.63
N GLY A 139 4.11 -5.55 -5.66
CA GLY A 139 2.90 -6.22 -6.11
C GLY A 139 1.75 -6.08 -5.10
N GLN A 140 1.09 -7.19 -4.77
CA GLN A 140 0.09 -7.18 -3.71
C GLN A 140 0.76 -7.02 -2.36
N ARG A 141 0.28 -6.06 -1.57
CA ARG A 141 0.86 -5.78 -0.26
C ARG A 141 0.75 -6.98 0.67
N GLN A 142 1.87 -7.32 1.30
CA GLN A 142 1.96 -8.46 2.21
C GLN A 142 2.69 -8.05 3.48
N VAL A 143 2.16 -8.44 4.63
CA VAL A 143 2.90 -8.32 5.89
C VAL A 143 3.92 -9.45 5.92
N ARG A 144 5.19 -9.11 6.14
CA ARG A 144 6.28 -10.07 6.16
C ARG A 144 7.01 -10.05 7.49
N LEU A 145 7.64 -11.17 7.81
CA LEU A 145 8.48 -11.33 8.99
C LEU A 145 9.91 -11.70 8.60
N ARG A 146 10.87 -11.13 9.33
CA ARG A 146 12.28 -11.50 9.30
C ARG A 146 12.65 -11.85 10.73
N LEU A 147 13.05 -13.09 10.93
CA LEU A 147 13.57 -13.54 12.21
C LEU A 147 15.03 -13.11 12.35
N GLY A 148 15.36 -12.47 13.48
CA GLY A 148 16.73 -12.16 13.82
C GLY A 148 17.52 -13.40 14.23
N ALA A 149 18.86 -13.27 14.22
CA ALA A 149 19.77 -14.35 14.61
C ALA A 149 19.51 -14.86 16.03
N ASP A 150 19.15 -13.95 16.94
CA ASP A 150 18.92 -14.24 18.36
C ASP A 150 17.45 -14.62 18.67
N CYS A 151 16.62 -14.86 17.64
CA CYS A 151 15.20 -15.17 17.85
C CYS A 151 14.99 -16.47 18.64
N PRO A 152 14.33 -16.42 19.82
CA PRO A 152 14.04 -17.62 20.61
C PRO A 152 13.14 -18.61 19.87
N ASP A 153 13.32 -19.91 20.14
CA ASP A 153 12.54 -20.97 19.49
C ASP A 153 11.03 -20.86 19.78
N ALA A 154 10.65 -20.41 20.98
CA ALA A 154 9.24 -20.19 21.33
C ALA A 154 8.57 -19.16 20.39
N VAL A 155 9.24 -18.03 20.14
CA VAL A 155 8.75 -16.98 19.23
C VAL A 155 8.76 -17.48 17.79
N ARG A 156 9.79 -18.24 17.39
CA ARG A 156 9.89 -18.84 16.06
C ARG A 156 8.73 -19.80 15.78
N MET A 157 8.37 -20.66 16.74
CA MET A 157 7.25 -21.60 16.59
C MET A 157 5.93 -20.85 16.41
N GLN A 158 5.63 -19.85 17.25
CA GLN A 158 4.43 -19.03 17.10
C GLN A 158 4.40 -18.26 15.78
N ALA A 159 5.55 -17.74 15.34
CA ALA A 159 5.66 -17.08 14.05
C ALA A 159 5.31 -18.03 12.89
N GLN A 160 5.70 -19.31 12.95
CA GLN A 160 5.38 -20.30 11.90
C GLN A 160 3.89 -20.65 11.82
N GLU A 161 3.13 -20.46 12.90
CA GLU A 161 1.66 -20.62 12.88
C GLU A 161 0.96 -19.49 12.13
N LEU A 162 1.51 -18.27 12.22
CA LEU A 162 0.93 -17.07 11.61
C LEU A 162 1.45 -16.83 10.18
N PHE A 163 2.74 -17.04 9.96
CA PHE A 163 3.44 -16.75 8.72
C PHE A 163 3.74 -18.02 7.92
N ASP A 164 3.72 -17.92 6.60
CA ASP A 164 4.08 -19.00 5.70
C ASP A 164 5.57 -18.92 5.32
N VAL A 165 6.35 -19.86 5.86
CA VAL A 165 7.80 -19.99 5.60
C VAL A 165 8.09 -20.21 4.11
N SER A 166 7.26 -20.98 3.42
CA SER A 166 7.43 -21.28 1.98
C SER A 166 7.17 -20.05 1.11
N ALA A 167 6.30 -19.15 1.58
CA ALA A 167 5.99 -17.87 0.94
C ALA A 167 6.85 -16.73 1.51
N GLN A 168 8.12 -17.01 1.83
CA GLN A 168 9.07 -16.01 2.34
C GLN A 168 8.53 -15.25 3.56
N TRP A 169 7.96 -15.98 4.52
CA TRP A 169 7.39 -15.46 5.75
C TRP A 169 6.30 -14.40 5.51
N ALA A 170 5.38 -14.63 4.57
CA ALA A 170 4.20 -13.81 4.40
C ALA A 170 3.11 -14.18 5.43
N LEU A 171 2.44 -13.19 6.02
CA LEU A 171 1.37 -13.38 6.99
C LEU A 171 0.13 -13.98 6.30
N ARG A 172 -0.42 -15.04 6.89
CA ARG A 172 -1.64 -15.68 6.38
C ARG A 172 -2.85 -14.75 6.58
N PRO A 173 -3.70 -14.51 5.57
CA PRO A 173 -4.86 -13.61 5.68
C PRO A 173 -5.84 -13.98 6.80
N GLU A 174 -5.96 -15.27 7.13
CA GLU A 174 -6.86 -15.78 8.18
C GLU A 174 -6.27 -15.59 9.59
N ARG A 175 -5.02 -15.16 9.70
CA ARG A 175 -4.25 -15.06 10.95
C ARG A 175 -3.86 -13.62 11.31
N PHE A 176 -4.43 -12.62 10.64
CA PHE A 176 -4.17 -11.20 10.93
C PHE A 176 -4.36 -10.81 12.40
N SER A 177 -5.37 -11.37 13.08
CA SER A 177 -5.64 -11.09 14.50
C SER A 177 -4.56 -11.64 15.46
N GLY A 178 -3.76 -12.62 15.02
CA GLY A 178 -2.71 -13.23 15.85
C GLY A 178 -1.45 -12.38 16.00
N LEU A 179 -1.30 -11.30 15.22
CA LEU A 179 -0.09 -10.49 15.20
C LEU A 179 0.22 -9.84 16.56
N GLN A 180 -0.81 -9.37 17.27
CA GLN A 180 -0.63 -8.76 18.60
C GLN A 180 -0.14 -9.78 19.63
N ALA A 181 -0.63 -11.02 19.58
CA ALA A 181 -0.19 -12.09 20.47
C ALA A 181 1.28 -12.46 20.25
N LEU A 182 1.73 -12.49 18.99
CA LEU A 182 3.14 -12.74 18.66
C LEU A 182 4.07 -11.66 19.24
N LEU A 183 3.68 -10.38 19.14
CA LEU A 183 4.45 -9.28 19.71
C LEU A 183 4.52 -9.36 21.23
N GLN A 184 3.40 -9.68 21.88
CA GLN A 184 3.35 -9.87 23.32
C GLN A 184 4.26 -11.03 23.75
N ALA A 185 4.20 -12.17 23.07
CA ALA A 185 5.05 -13.32 23.38
C ALA A 185 6.54 -13.01 23.20
N ALA A 186 6.92 -12.25 22.16
CA ALA A 186 8.29 -11.80 21.98
C ALA A 186 8.75 -10.89 23.13
N GLN A 187 7.90 -9.97 23.58
CA GLN A 187 8.17 -9.08 24.70
C GLN A 187 8.34 -9.86 26.02
N GLU A 188 7.52 -10.87 26.29
CA GLU A 188 7.57 -11.69 27.51
C GLU A 188 8.90 -12.45 27.66
N VAL A 189 9.51 -12.86 26.54
CA VAL A 189 10.83 -13.52 26.53
C VAL A 189 12.00 -12.55 26.32
N GLY A 190 11.74 -11.25 26.30
CA GLY A 190 12.76 -10.21 26.12
C GLY A 190 13.37 -10.13 24.72
N HIS A 191 12.70 -10.68 23.70
CA HIS A 191 13.15 -10.60 22.31
C HIS A 191 12.69 -9.29 21.65
N ASP A 192 13.62 -8.56 21.01
CA ASP A 192 13.29 -7.35 20.24
C ASP A 192 12.61 -7.76 18.91
N LEU A 193 11.28 -7.72 18.89
CA LEU A 193 10.46 -7.90 17.69
C LEU A 193 9.80 -6.57 17.32
N ARG A 194 10.30 -5.95 16.26
CA ARG A 194 9.85 -4.63 15.80
C ARG A 194 8.73 -4.79 14.78
N CYS A 195 7.63 -4.08 14.94
CA CYS A 195 6.56 -4.01 13.96
C CYS A 195 6.42 -2.56 13.47
N TYR A 196 6.51 -2.34 12.15
CA TYR A 196 6.39 -0.99 11.58
C TYR A 196 4.93 -0.52 11.55
N ASP A 197 4.70 0.79 11.72
CA ASP A 197 3.35 1.36 11.90
C ASP A 197 2.39 1.10 10.72
N ASP A 198 2.92 1.04 9.50
CA ASP A 198 2.16 0.81 8.26
C ASP A 198 1.55 -0.60 8.20
N VAL A 199 2.17 -1.57 8.89
CA VAL A 199 1.62 -2.92 9.08
C VAL A 199 0.27 -2.85 9.78
N TRP A 200 0.17 -2.09 10.87
CA TRP A 200 -1.06 -2.00 11.64
C TRP A 200 -2.20 -1.35 10.86
N GLN A 201 -1.89 -0.28 10.12
CA GLN A 201 -2.88 0.36 9.26
C GLN A 201 -3.40 -0.61 8.18
N PHE A 202 -2.51 -1.41 7.60
CA PHE A 202 -2.88 -2.41 6.61
C PHE A 202 -3.71 -3.54 7.23
N VAL A 203 -3.27 -4.12 8.34
CA VAL A 203 -3.95 -5.21 9.06
C VAL A 203 -5.34 -4.77 9.51
N ALA A 204 -5.47 -3.58 10.10
CA ALA A 204 -6.77 -3.04 10.50
C ALA A 204 -7.72 -2.94 9.30
N GLY A 205 -7.24 -2.44 8.15
CA GLY A 205 -8.04 -2.36 6.93
C GLY A 205 -8.49 -3.73 6.40
N GLN A 206 -7.66 -4.76 6.52
CA GLN A 206 -8.01 -6.14 6.12
C GLN A 206 -9.05 -6.75 7.08
N LEU A 207 -8.86 -6.58 8.39
CA LEU A 207 -9.81 -7.05 9.41
C LEU A 207 -11.17 -6.37 9.24
N ASP A 208 -11.20 -5.06 9.02
CA ASP A 208 -12.44 -4.33 8.74
C ASP A 208 -13.13 -4.87 7.48
N ALA A 209 -12.37 -5.18 6.42
CA ALA A 209 -12.92 -5.75 5.20
C ALA A 209 -13.49 -7.16 5.41
N GLN A 210 -12.80 -8.02 6.16
CA GLN A 210 -13.27 -9.37 6.52
C GLN A 210 -14.53 -9.30 7.39
N GLN A 211 -14.58 -8.36 8.34
CA GLN A 211 -15.76 -8.13 9.17
C GLN A 211 -16.96 -7.68 8.31
N ARG A 212 -16.75 -6.74 7.39
CA ARG A 212 -17.81 -6.30 6.46
C ARG A 212 -18.31 -7.43 5.58
N ASP A 213 -17.40 -8.22 5.03
CA ASP A 213 -17.77 -9.37 4.21
C ASP A 213 -18.57 -10.42 4.99
N THR A 214 -18.11 -10.79 6.18
CA THR A 214 -18.80 -11.77 7.04
C THR A 214 -20.22 -11.31 7.39
N LEU A 215 -20.37 -10.05 7.83
CA LEU A 215 -21.67 -9.50 8.21
C LEU A 215 -22.61 -9.39 7.02
N LEU A 216 -22.14 -8.91 5.86
CA LEU A 216 -22.98 -8.78 4.67
C LEU A 216 -23.33 -10.14 4.07
N SER A 217 -22.43 -11.11 4.07
CA SER A 217 -22.70 -12.48 3.62
C SER A 217 -23.72 -13.18 4.52
N LYS A 218 -23.71 -12.90 5.84
CA LYS A 218 -24.75 -13.36 6.76
C LYS A 218 -26.10 -12.65 6.53
N ALA A 219 -26.08 -11.35 6.28
CA ALA A 219 -27.29 -10.55 6.07
C ALA A 219 -27.95 -10.78 4.70
N TYR A 220 -27.15 -11.11 3.68
CA TYR A 220 -27.56 -11.30 2.29
C TYR A 220 -26.95 -12.60 1.73
N PRO A 221 -27.38 -13.78 2.21
CA PRO A 221 -26.82 -15.07 1.81
C PRO A 221 -26.98 -15.36 0.31
N LYS A 222 -27.97 -14.77 -0.35
CA LYS A 222 -28.16 -14.87 -1.81
C LYS A 222 -27.45 -13.76 -2.61
N GLY A 223 -26.60 -12.97 -1.95
CA GLY A 223 -25.87 -11.87 -2.57
C GLY A 223 -26.81 -10.85 -3.21
N ALA A 224 -26.56 -10.52 -4.49
CA ALA A 224 -27.34 -9.53 -5.24
C ALA A 224 -28.81 -9.93 -5.47
N ASP A 225 -29.12 -11.24 -5.43
CA ASP A 225 -30.47 -11.76 -5.64
C ASP A 225 -31.28 -11.83 -4.34
N ASP A 226 -30.71 -11.38 -3.22
CA ASP A 226 -31.39 -11.43 -1.94
C ASP A 226 -32.56 -10.43 -1.88
N LYS A 227 -33.77 -10.95 -1.65
CA LYS A 227 -34.99 -10.13 -1.59
C LYS A 227 -34.96 -9.08 -0.48
N ALA A 228 -34.12 -9.24 0.55
CA ALA A 228 -33.95 -8.24 1.59
C ALA A 228 -33.40 -6.91 1.06
N LEU A 229 -32.65 -6.92 -0.04
CA LEU A 229 -32.14 -5.71 -0.71
C LEU A 229 -33.25 -4.86 -1.32
N ASN A 230 -34.42 -5.43 -1.64
CA ASN A 230 -35.58 -4.67 -2.12
C ASN A 230 -36.12 -3.67 -1.09
N LYS A 231 -35.77 -3.85 0.19
CA LYS A 231 -36.13 -2.95 1.29
C LYS A 231 -34.98 -2.00 1.67
N LEU A 232 -33.88 -1.99 0.92
CA LEU A 232 -32.74 -1.13 1.19
C LEU A 232 -33.04 0.32 0.79
N LEU A 233 -33.63 0.51 -0.39
CA LEU A 233 -33.99 1.82 -0.94
C LEU A 233 -35.49 1.90 -1.18
N LYS A 234 -35.99 3.12 -1.45
CA LYS A 234 -37.37 3.40 -1.90
C LYS A 234 -37.72 2.75 -3.25
N THR A 235 -36.72 2.28 -3.99
CA THR A 235 -36.87 1.61 -5.29
C THR A 235 -36.08 0.31 -5.33
N LYS A 236 -36.46 -0.59 -6.24
CA LYS A 236 -35.75 -1.85 -6.44
C LYS A 236 -34.49 -1.61 -7.28
N LEU A 237 -33.37 -2.16 -6.82
CA LEU A 237 -32.12 -2.20 -7.59
C LEU A 237 -32.20 -3.28 -8.67
N TYR A 238 -31.58 -3.03 -9.82
CA TYR A 238 -31.27 -4.11 -10.75
C TYR A 238 -30.20 -5.04 -10.14
N PRO A 239 -30.14 -6.33 -10.53
CA PRO A 239 -29.17 -7.28 -9.96
C PRO A 239 -27.71 -6.80 -10.03
N TYR A 240 -27.29 -6.21 -11.15
CA TYR A 240 -25.93 -5.67 -11.29
C TYR A 240 -25.67 -4.46 -10.36
N GLN A 241 -26.70 -3.65 -10.08
CA GLN A 241 -26.59 -2.51 -9.16
C GLN A 241 -26.48 -2.99 -7.72
N ALA A 242 -27.25 -4.02 -7.36
CA ALA A 242 -27.15 -4.69 -6.06
C ALA A 242 -25.76 -5.32 -5.87
N GLN A 243 -25.21 -5.94 -6.91
CA GLN A 243 -23.84 -6.45 -6.90
C GLN A 243 -22.80 -5.34 -6.68
N GLY A 244 -22.91 -4.24 -7.43
CA GLY A 244 -22.02 -3.08 -7.28
C GLY A 244 -22.08 -2.44 -5.89
N ALA A 245 -23.29 -2.32 -5.32
CA ALA A 245 -23.49 -1.78 -3.97
C ALA A 245 -22.89 -2.70 -2.88
N LEU A 246 -23.14 -4.01 -2.97
CA LEU A 246 -22.55 -5.00 -2.06
C LEU A 246 -21.02 -5.05 -2.17
N PHE A 247 -20.50 -5.01 -3.40
CA PHE A 247 -19.06 -4.94 -3.65
C PHE A 247 -18.43 -3.71 -2.97
N ALA A 248 -19.02 -2.53 -3.17
CA ALA A 248 -18.54 -1.30 -2.58
C ALA A 248 -18.59 -1.33 -1.04
N ALA A 249 -19.70 -1.82 -0.47
CA ALA A 249 -19.84 -1.94 0.98
C ALA A 249 -18.83 -2.94 1.58
N ARG A 250 -18.61 -4.10 0.95
CA ARG A 250 -17.60 -5.09 1.38
C ARG A 250 -16.18 -4.51 1.31
N ALA A 251 -15.80 -3.97 0.15
CA ALA A 251 -14.46 -3.44 -0.08
C ALA A 251 -14.13 -2.23 0.79
N GLY A 252 -15.12 -1.39 1.12
CA GLY A 252 -14.93 -0.13 1.87
C GLY A 252 -14.25 0.97 1.06
N ARG A 253 -13.18 0.63 0.33
CA ARG A 253 -12.55 1.48 -0.69
C ARG A 253 -12.59 0.77 -2.04
N CYS A 254 -13.30 1.33 -3.01
CA CYS A 254 -13.45 0.76 -4.34
C CYS A 254 -13.55 1.82 -5.44
N LEU A 255 -13.36 1.39 -6.67
CA LEU A 255 -13.74 2.14 -7.87
C LEU A 255 -14.94 1.45 -8.52
N ILE A 256 -16.06 2.15 -8.65
CA ILE A 256 -17.20 1.69 -9.45
C ILE A 256 -17.01 2.23 -10.87
N GLY A 257 -16.58 1.36 -11.78
CA GLY A 257 -16.20 1.69 -13.15
C GLY A 257 -17.28 1.43 -14.20
N ASP A 258 -18.53 1.19 -13.80
CA ASP A 258 -19.63 0.86 -14.72
C ASP A 258 -19.85 1.95 -15.79
N GLU A 259 -20.40 1.56 -16.94
CA GLU A 259 -20.67 2.46 -18.05
C GLU A 259 -21.58 3.65 -17.65
N MET A 260 -21.47 4.75 -18.39
CA MET A 260 -22.34 5.91 -18.21
C MET A 260 -23.81 5.50 -18.40
N GLY A 261 -24.70 5.96 -17.51
CA GLY A 261 -26.12 5.60 -17.56
C GLY A 261 -26.53 4.37 -16.75
N LEU A 262 -25.61 3.49 -16.33
CA LEU A 262 -25.94 2.28 -15.55
C LEU A 262 -26.28 2.53 -14.06
N GLY A 263 -26.37 3.78 -13.63
CA GLY A 263 -26.81 4.11 -12.28
C GLY A 263 -25.72 3.99 -11.20
N LYS A 264 -24.48 4.42 -11.49
CA LYS A 264 -23.41 4.52 -10.46
C LYS A 264 -23.85 5.31 -9.22
N THR A 265 -24.66 6.35 -9.41
CA THR A 265 -25.21 7.16 -8.30
C THR A 265 -26.08 6.33 -7.37
N ILE A 266 -27.01 5.52 -7.90
CA ILE A 266 -27.88 4.68 -7.07
C ILE A 266 -27.09 3.56 -6.38
N GLN A 267 -26.05 3.01 -7.04
CA GLN A 267 -25.14 2.05 -6.41
C GLN A 267 -24.38 2.66 -5.23
N ALA A 268 -23.85 3.88 -5.38
CA ALA A 268 -23.16 4.60 -4.31
C ALA A 268 -24.09 4.92 -3.13
N ILE A 269 -25.33 5.34 -3.41
CA ILE A 269 -26.35 5.58 -2.39
C ILE A 269 -26.73 4.27 -1.67
N ALA A 270 -26.92 3.18 -2.42
CA ALA A 270 -27.18 1.85 -1.86
C ALA A 270 -26.02 1.37 -0.96
N ALA A 271 -24.77 1.57 -1.38
CA ALA A 271 -23.61 1.24 -0.56
C ALA A 271 -23.57 2.07 0.73
N ALA A 272 -23.86 3.38 0.66
CA ALA A 272 -23.97 4.24 1.84
C ALA A 272 -25.08 3.76 2.80
N GLU A 273 -26.22 3.30 2.28
CA GLU A 273 -27.31 2.77 3.10
C GLU A 273 -26.95 1.41 3.72
N LEU A 274 -26.25 0.53 3.01
CA LEU A 274 -25.71 -0.71 3.56
C LEU A 274 -24.75 -0.42 4.73
N LEU A 275 -23.86 0.56 4.54
CA LEU A 275 -22.92 1.01 5.55
C LEU A 275 -23.64 1.61 6.78
N ALA A 276 -24.67 2.42 6.56
CA ALA A 276 -25.47 2.99 7.65
C ALA A 276 -26.23 1.92 8.44
N ARG A 277 -26.85 0.97 7.73
CA ARG A 277 -27.71 -0.06 8.32
C ARG A 277 -26.95 -1.12 9.10
N HIS A 278 -25.78 -1.54 8.62
CA HIS A 278 -25.05 -2.69 9.19
C HIS A 278 -23.79 -2.31 9.96
N PHE A 279 -23.26 -1.11 9.74
CA PHE A 279 -21.97 -0.68 10.31
C PHE A 279 -22.06 0.65 11.07
N GLY A 280 -23.27 1.17 11.29
CA GLY A 280 -23.49 2.36 12.11
C GLY A 280 -22.93 3.66 11.52
N VAL A 281 -22.71 3.72 10.20
CA VAL A 281 -22.29 4.97 9.54
C VAL A 281 -23.39 6.01 9.68
N GLN A 282 -23.07 7.13 10.31
CA GLN A 282 -24.02 8.23 10.56
C GLN A 282 -23.76 9.47 9.69
N ARG A 283 -22.57 9.57 9.09
CA ARG A 283 -22.14 10.74 8.31
C ARG A 283 -21.50 10.30 7.01
N VAL A 284 -22.00 10.84 5.90
CA VAL A 284 -21.56 10.59 4.53
C VAL A 284 -21.21 11.93 3.88
N LEU A 285 -20.05 11.99 3.21
CA LEU A 285 -19.64 13.15 2.44
C LEU A 285 -19.54 12.77 0.96
N VAL A 286 -20.33 13.42 0.12
CA VAL A 286 -20.24 13.32 -1.34
C VAL A 286 -19.47 14.52 -1.87
N VAL A 287 -18.42 14.26 -2.63
CA VAL A 287 -17.66 15.29 -3.36
C VAL A 287 -17.95 15.13 -4.84
N CYS A 288 -18.49 16.17 -5.47
CA CYS A 288 -18.88 16.16 -6.88
C CYS A 288 -18.73 17.55 -7.52
N PRO A 289 -18.65 17.64 -8.87
CA PRO A 289 -18.72 18.92 -9.56
C PRO A 289 -19.88 19.80 -9.08
N THR A 290 -19.67 21.13 -9.05
CA THR A 290 -20.65 22.09 -8.53
C THR A 290 -22.03 21.96 -9.17
N SER A 291 -22.09 21.66 -10.47
CA SER A 291 -23.33 21.48 -11.24
C SER A 291 -24.15 20.27 -10.80
N LEU A 292 -23.53 19.26 -10.16
CA LEU A 292 -24.18 18.01 -9.77
C LEU A 292 -24.66 17.99 -8.31
N LYS A 293 -24.33 19.00 -7.50
CA LYS A 293 -24.66 18.99 -6.05
C LYS A 293 -26.15 18.85 -5.78
N HIS A 294 -26.97 19.60 -6.52
CA HIS A 294 -28.43 19.54 -6.39
C HIS A 294 -29.00 18.23 -6.94
N GLN A 295 -28.42 17.70 -8.02
CA GLN A 295 -28.81 16.38 -8.53
C GLN A 295 -28.56 15.29 -7.48
N TRP A 296 -27.39 15.26 -6.84
CA TRP A 296 -27.12 14.34 -5.74
C TRP A 296 -28.11 14.45 -4.60
N LYS A 297 -28.46 15.69 -4.18
CA LYS A 297 -29.48 15.91 -3.15
C LYS A 297 -30.83 15.32 -3.54
N ASN A 298 -31.25 15.52 -4.79
CA ASN A 298 -32.52 15.02 -5.30
C ASN A 298 -32.53 13.48 -5.38
N GLU A 299 -31.44 12.85 -5.83
CA GLU A 299 -31.33 11.38 -5.88
C GLU A 299 -31.34 10.76 -4.48
N PHE A 300 -30.69 11.39 -3.49
CA PHE A 300 -30.79 10.96 -2.08
C PHE A 300 -32.23 11.01 -1.58
N ALA A 301 -32.95 12.12 -1.80
CA ALA A 301 -34.34 12.26 -1.39
C ALA A 301 -35.28 11.28 -2.13
N ARG A 302 -34.97 10.98 -3.40
CA ARG A 302 -35.72 10.03 -4.23
C ARG A 302 -35.54 8.58 -3.76
N PHE A 303 -34.32 8.18 -3.41
CA PHE A 303 -34.00 6.77 -3.14
C PHE A 303 -33.95 6.40 -1.65
N THR A 304 -33.82 7.36 -0.74
CA THR A 304 -33.67 7.12 0.70
C THR A 304 -34.60 8.01 1.53
N GLU A 305 -34.84 7.64 2.79
CA GLU A 305 -35.50 8.50 3.78
C GLU A 305 -34.50 9.40 4.54
N ARG A 306 -33.20 9.25 4.28
CA ARG A 306 -32.16 9.98 5.03
C ARG A 306 -31.98 11.40 4.46
N PRO A 307 -31.80 12.41 5.33
CA PRO A 307 -31.64 13.78 4.87
C PRO A 307 -30.28 13.98 4.19
N ALA A 308 -30.29 14.78 3.12
CA ALA A 308 -29.10 15.23 2.42
C ALA A 308 -29.06 16.77 2.32
N GLN A 309 -27.89 17.34 2.57
CA GLN A 309 -27.65 18.79 2.59
C GLN A 309 -26.53 19.15 1.61
N VAL A 310 -26.78 20.17 0.78
CA VAL A 310 -25.75 20.76 -0.07
C VAL A 310 -24.99 21.79 0.74
N ILE A 311 -23.66 21.74 0.67
CA ILE A 311 -22.77 22.73 1.27
C ILE A 311 -22.57 23.90 0.29
N TYR A 312 -22.82 25.13 0.76
CA TYR A 312 -22.76 26.34 -0.06
C TYR A 312 -22.50 27.63 0.74
N GLY A 313 -22.17 28.69 0.03
CA GLY A 313 -21.92 30.02 0.61
C GLY A 313 -20.47 30.24 1.06
N LEU A 314 -20.26 31.36 1.75
CA LEU A 314 -18.95 31.77 2.27
C LEU A 314 -18.48 30.84 3.41
N ARG A 315 -17.21 30.97 3.81
CA ARG A 315 -16.55 30.10 4.81
C ARG A 315 -17.35 29.93 6.10
N SER A 316 -17.86 31.01 6.69
CA SER A 316 -18.63 30.97 7.95
C SER A 316 -19.89 30.11 7.85
N LYS A 317 -20.65 30.26 6.76
CA LYS A 317 -21.85 29.46 6.48
C LYS A 317 -21.50 27.99 6.27
N ARG A 318 -20.46 27.69 5.49
CA ARG A 318 -20.01 26.30 5.27
C ARG A 318 -19.57 25.64 6.56
N GLN A 319 -18.84 26.35 7.42
CA GLN A 319 -18.38 25.81 8.71
C GLN A 319 -19.55 25.39 9.60
N THR A 320 -20.61 26.20 9.65
CA THR A 320 -21.86 25.85 10.35
C THR A 320 -22.51 24.60 9.74
N GLN A 321 -22.67 24.57 8.41
CA GLN A 321 -23.28 23.42 7.71
C GLN A 321 -22.48 22.12 7.89
N TYR A 322 -21.16 22.18 8.03
CA TYR A 322 -20.36 20.99 8.33
C TYR A 322 -20.54 20.46 9.76
N GLN A 323 -21.00 21.29 10.69
CA GLN A 323 -21.29 20.90 12.07
C GLN A 323 -22.68 20.28 12.20
N ASP A 324 -23.63 20.59 11.30
CA ASP A 324 -24.98 20.03 11.31
C ASP A 324 -24.98 18.49 11.31
N GLU A 325 -25.88 17.86 12.06
CA GLU A 325 -26.00 16.40 12.15
C GLU A 325 -26.85 15.81 11.02
N VAL A 326 -26.54 16.19 9.78
CA VAL A 326 -27.19 15.64 8.58
C VAL A 326 -26.43 14.40 8.10
N PHE A 327 -27.17 13.34 7.76
CA PHE A 327 -26.60 12.08 7.30
C PHE A 327 -25.69 12.25 6.08
N CYS A 328 -26.15 12.92 5.03
CA CYS A 328 -25.36 13.14 3.81
C CYS A 328 -25.07 14.63 3.57
N LYS A 329 -23.80 14.99 3.43
CA LYS A 329 -23.35 16.33 3.03
C LYS A 329 -22.74 16.29 1.64
N ILE A 330 -23.06 17.26 0.79
CA ILE A 330 -22.65 17.28 -0.61
C ILE A 330 -21.84 18.55 -0.89
N THR A 331 -20.59 18.39 -1.33
CA THR A 331 -19.66 19.50 -1.62
C THR A 331 -18.97 19.33 -2.98
N HIS A 332 -18.19 20.33 -3.35
CA HIS A 332 -17.25 20.35 -4.47
C HIS A 332 -15.82 20.42 -3.95
#